data_AF-A0A537NXH1-F1
#
_entry.id   AF-A0A537NXH1-F1
#
_cell.length_a   1.000
_cell.length_b   1.000
_cell.length_c   1.000
_cell.angle_alpha   90.00
_cell.angle_beta   90.00
_cell.angle_gamma   90.00
#
_symmetry.space_group_name_H-M   'P 1'
#
loop_
_entity.id
_entity.type
_entity.pdbx_description
1 polymer ?
#
loop_
_entity_poly.entity_id
_entity_poly.type
_entity_poly.pdbx_seq_one_letter_code
_entity_poly.pdbx_strand_id
1 'polypeptide(L)' 'MIDWIPIDQWVECAKMERAGIVFEVRNAKGQTLLTACMPEMPKAPFDWTGPPIEFRPVPERPAKHSSPLPGPS' A
#
# COMPACT_ATOMS: atom_id res chain seq x y z
N MET A 1 0.71 -1.01 -17.83
CA MET A 1 0.04 -1.16 -16.53
C MET A 1 0.84 -2.19 -15.74
N ILE A 2 1.11 -1.97 -14.46
CA ILE A 2 1.69 -3.02 -13.62
C ILE A 2 0.54 -3.95 -13.23
N ASP A 3 0.67 -5.22 -13.58
CA ASP A 3 -0.30 -6.25 -13.26
C ASP A 3 -0.36 -6.52 -11.75
N TRP A 4 -1.54 -6.95 -11.30
CA TRP A 4 -1.75 -7.38 -9.93
C TRP A 4 -1.13 -8.75 -9.71
N ILE A 5 -0.45 -8.91 -8.59
CA ILE A 5 0.26 -10.12 -8.17
C ILE A 5 -0.55 -10.77 -7.04
N PRO A 6 -0.80 -12.09 -7.07
CA PRO A 6 -1.48 -12.80 -5.99
C PRO A 6 -0.82 -12.58 -4.63
N ILE A 7 -1.62 -12.42 -3.57
CA ILE A 7 -1.11 -12.13 -2.22
C ILE A 7 -0.18 -13.22 -1.67
N ASP A 8 -0.33 -14.46 -2.14
CA ASP A 8 0.54 -15.59 -1.77
C ASP A 8 2.00 -15.36 -2.16
N GLN A 9 2.25 -14.45 -3.11
CA GLN A 9 3.58 -14.06 -3.56
C GLN A 9 4.09 -12.78 -2.86
N TRP A 10 3.49 -12.37 -1.73
CA TRP A 10 3.93 -11.17 -1.03
C TRP A 10 5.42 -11.15 -0.69
N VAL A 11 6.00 -12.32 -0.36
CA VAL A 11 7.44 -12.49 -0.14
C VAL A 11 8.31 -11.97 -1.29
N GLU A 12 7.78 -11.92 -2.51
CA GLU A 12 8.46 -11.39 -3.69
C GLU A 12 8.51 -9.85 -3.70
N CYS A 13 7.81 -9.16 -2.79
CA CYS A 13 7.90 -7.71 -2.65
C CYS A 13 9.36 -7.26 -2.42
N ALA A 14 10.17 -8.07 -1.72
CA ALA A 14 11.57 -7.74 -1.43
C ALA A 14 12.42 -7.67 -2.71
N LYS A 15 12.05 -8.43 -3.76
CA LYS A 15 12.73 -8.38 -5.06
C LYS A 15 12.31 -7.16 -5.89
N MET A 16 11.16 -6.56 -5.56
CA MET A 16 10.59 -5.41 -6.25
C MET A 16 10.83 -4.09 -5.50
N GLU A 17 11.26 -4.17 -4.24
CA GLU A 17 11.55 -3.02 -3.40
C GLU A 17 12.67 -2.16 -4.01
N ARG A 18 12.38 -0.86 -4.15
CA ARG A 18 13.32 0.15 -4.63
C ARG A 18 12.87 1.52 -4.13
N ALA A 19 13.81 2.47 -4.07
CA ALA A 19 13.51 3.83 -3.65
C ALA A 19 12.36 4.44 -4.47
N GLY A 20 11.39 5.05 -3.78
CA GLY A 20 10.22 5.68 -4.40
C GLY A 20 9.14 4.72 -4.91
N ILE A 21 9.19 3.43 -4.52
CA ILE A 21 8.10 2.47 -4.74
C ILE A 21 7.48 2.07 -3.41
N VAL A 22 6.16 2.06 -3.39
CA VAL A 22 5.34 1.43 -2.34
C VAL A 22 4.48 0.34 -2.98
N PHE A 23 3.85 -0.50 -2.18
CA PHE A 23 2.98 -1.55 -2.66
C PHE A 23 1.53 -1.20 -2.37
N GLU A 24 0.73 -1.21 -3.43
CA GLU A 24 -0.72 -1.14 -3.32
C GLU A 24 -1.26 -2.55 -3.15
N VAL A 25 -1.95 -2.78 -2.05
CA VAL A 25 -2.59 -4.04 -1.69
C VAL A 25 -4.10 -3.86 -1.83
N ARG A 26 -4.81 -4.84 -2.37
CA ARG A 26 -6.25 -4.80 -2.59
C ARG A 26 -6.95 -6.05 -2.04
N ASN A 27 -8.17 -5.89 -1.56
CA ASN A 27 -9.06 -7.00 -1.20
C ASN A 27 -10.17 -7.24 -2.24
N ALA A 28 -10.94 -8.32 -2.08
CA ALA A 28 -12.04 -8.68 -2.98
C ALA A 28 -13.19 -7.65 -3.02
N LYS A 29 -13.24 -6.71 -2.07
CA LYS A 29 -14.20 -5.61 -2.03
C LYS A 29 -13.70 -4.35 -2.74
N GLY A 30 -12.48 -4.38 -3.29
CA GLY A 30 -11.86 -3.24 -3.95
C GLY A 30 -11.28 -2.20 -2.99
N GLN A 31 -11.22 -2.47 -1.69
CA GLN A 31 -10.52 -1.60 -0.73
C GLN A 31 -9.02 -1.75 -0.94
N THR A 32 -8.28 -0.63 -0.90
CA THR A 32 -6.83 -0.62 -1.11
C THR A 32 -6.06 0.00 0.05
N LEU A 33 -4.82 -0.46 0.21
CA LEU A 33 -3.86 0.01 1.21
C LEU A 33 -2.52 0.21 0.52
N LEU A 34 -1.86 1.34 0.80
CA LEU A 34 -0.46 1.53 0.42
C LEU A 34 0.44 1.16 1.59
N THR A 35 1.44 0.32 1.35
CA THR A 35 2.37 -0.13 2.38
C THR A 35 3.77 -0.36 1.81
N ALA A 36 4.78 -0.28 2.66
CA ALA A 36 6.14 -0.68 2.30
C ALA A 36 6.24 -2.20 2.18
N CYS A 37 7.28 -2.71 1.54
CA CYS A 37 7.54 -4.14 1.62
C CYS A 37 7.94 -4.49 3.05
N MET A 38 7.29 -5.50 3.61
CA MET A 38 7.55 -6.01 4.95
C MET A 38 7.63 -7.53 4.91
N PRO A 39 8.40 -8.17 5.79
CA PRO A 39 8.56 -9.64 5.79
C PRO A 39 7.23 -10.40 5.89
N GLU A 40 6.25 -9.80 6.56
CA GLU A 40 4.89 -10.30 6.66
C GLU A 40 3.90 -9.26 6.15
N MET A 41 2.74 -9.73 5.69
CA MET A 41 1.64 -8.85 5.29
C MET A 41 1.17 -8.06 6.52
N PRO A 42 1.12 -6.72 6.48
CA PRO A 42 0.55 -5.96 7.58
C PRO A 42 -0.90 -6.37 7.81
N LYS A 43 -1.31 -6.38 9.08
CA LYS A 43 -2.71 -6.60 9.42
C LYS A 43 -3.57 -5.57 8.70
N ALA A 44 -4.63 -6.05 8.05
CA ALA A 44 -5.58 -5.19 7.37
C ALA A 44 -6.13 -4.14 8.37
N PRO A 45 -6.36 -2.90 7.92
CA PRO A 45 -7.08 -1.89 8.70
C PRO A 45 -8.42 -2.42 9.20
N PHE A 46 -8.89 -1.92 10.35
CA PHE A 46 -10.12 -2.42 11.00
C PHE A 46 -11.38 -2.26 10.13
N ASP A 47 -11.35 -1.32 9.19
CA ASP A 47 -12.43 -1.00 8.25
C ASP A 47 -12.45 -1.93 7.02
N TRP A 48 -11.52 -2.87 6.89
CA TRP A 48 -11.50 -3.82 5.80
C TRP A 48 -12.51 -4.95 6.00
N THR A 49 -13.36 -5.15 4.99
CA THR A 49 -14.42 -6.17 5.01
C THR A 49 -13.95 -7.53 4.47
N GLY A 50 -12.63 -7.76 4.40
CA GLY A 50 -12.05 -9.01 3.91
C GLY A 50 -10.53 -8.99 3.81
N PRO A 51 -9.90 -10.17 3.62
CA PRO A 51 -8.46 -10.29 3.53
C PRO A 51 -7.91 -9.68 2.23
N PRO A 52 -6.64 -9.25 2.22
CA PRO A 52 -5.92 -8.95 0.99
C PRO A 52 -5.93 -10.14 0.02
N ILE A 53 -6.06 -9.87 -1.28
CA ILE A 53 -6.05 -10.92 -2.33
C ILE A 53 -4.95 -10.72 -3.36
N GLU A 54 -4.47 -9.49 -3.52
CA GLU A 54 -3.47 -9.14 -4.52
C GLU A 54 -2.75 -7.85 -4.15
N PHE A 55 -1.57 -7.65 -4.74
CA PHE A 55 -0.78 -6.45 -4.56
C PHE A 55 -0.04 -6.06 -5.85
N ARG A 56 0.43 -4.82 -5.94
CA ARG A 56 1.29 -4.37 -7.04
C ARG A 56 2.25 -3.27 -6.58
N PRO A 57 3.48 -3.19 -7.14
CA PRO A 57 4.34 -2.04 -6.91
C PRO A 57 3.78 -0.80 -7.62
N VAL A 58 3.73 0.32 -6.92
CA VAL A 58 3.32 1.63 -7.44
C VAL A 58 4.31 2.70 -7.01
N PRO A 59 4.48 3.79 -7.79
CA PRO A 59 5.23 4.95 -7.35
C PRO A 59 4.67 5.52 -6.04
N GLU A 60 5.55 5.80 -5.09
CA GLU A 60 5.18 6.55 -3.89
C GLU A 60 4.64 7.91 -4.30
N ARG A 61 3.49 8.30 -3.73
CA ARG A 61 2.96 9.65 -3.99
C ARG A 61 3.85 10.66 -3.28
N PRO A 62 4.23 11.76 -3.95
CA PRO A 62 4.98 12.82 -3.29
C PRO A 62 4.18 13.33 -2.08
N ALA A 63 4.89 13.56 -0.98
CA ALA A 63 4.29 14.12 0.22
C ALA A 63 3.57 15.44 -0.15
N LYS A 64 2.31 15.57 0.26
CA LYS A 64 1.59 16.82 0.08
C LYS A 64 2.08 17.80 1.16
N HIS A 65 2.58 18.95 0.75
CA HIS A 65 2.89 20.03 1.70
C HIS A 65 1.63 20.38 2.49
N SER A 66 1.73 20.29 3.82
CA SER A 66 0.68 20.74 4.72
C SER A 66 0.55 22.27 4.62
N SER A 67 -0.69 22.76 4.58
CA SER A 67 -0.95 24.16 4.84
C SER A 67 -0.66 24.46 6.31
N PRO A 68 -0.14 25.66 6.64
CA PRO A 68 0.07 26.05 8.03
C PRO A 68 -1.24 25.94 8.82
N LEU A 69 -1.15 25.52 10.08
CA LEU A 69 -2.29 25.49 11.00
C LEU A 69 -2.92 26.89 11.05
N PRO A 70 -4.26 27.01 11.06
CA PRO A 70 -4.92 28.30 11.20
C PRO A 70 -4.45 28.98 12.49
N GLY A 71 -4.21 30.29 12.43
CA GLY A 71 -3.82 31.08 13.59
C GLY A 71 -4.88 31.05 14.70
N PRO A 72 -4.49 31.26 15.98
CA PRO A 72 -5.43 31.32 17.09
C PRO A 72 -6.44 32.47 16.90
N SER A 73 -7.68 32.27 17.37
CA SER A 73 -8.77 33.26 17.37
C SER A 73 -8.66 34.27 18.51
#